data_AF-A0A4Q6BTJ3-F1
#
_entry.id   AF-A0A4Q6BTJ3-F1
#
_cell.length_a   1.000
_cell.length_b   1.000
_cell.length_c   1.000
_cell.angle_alpha   90.00
_cell.angle_beta   90.00
_cell.angle_gamma   90.00
#
_symmetry.space_group_name_H-M   'P 1'
#
loop_
_entity.id
_entity.type
_entity.pdbx_description
1 polymer ?
#
loop_
_entity_poly.entity_id
_entity_poly.type
_entity_poly.pdbx_seq_one_letter_code
_entity_poly.pdbx_strand_id
1 'polypeptide(L)'
;MGERRDLGYAPAPMKCEHCGAVVAVSALVCSFCQAPTLAGRRAHEQAEYAAREQARLHAAHEQQARMAAQLRLQSLSTHSMWWSGAGLIVCCLPVAALGIVQGLRARGLARTLGAVVPTGATVGLALGAFGSLASVGVWTWAIIASNQDEAEAAAKAQTLEAQAKPGSEATVLSRETACALAEAYTWKAGFDDVKGYRMKHPECLGKVTVDGDRAVLDDWRFAHTTTRYDVNVCFKRGGRWYVSEMKKGACWEGAAPGAASSASTPTLTPAGPKRRAVEQ
;
A
#
# COMPACT_ATOMS: atom_id res chain seq x y z
N MET A 1 -71.66 -25.99 -15.45
CA MET A 1 -71.85 -26.65 -14.13
C MET A 1 -72.39 -28.04 -14.41
N GLY A 2 -71.56 -29.08 -14.25
CA GLY A 2 -71.95 -30.46 -14.53
C GLY A 2 -71.58 -31.33 -13.34
N GLU A 3 -72.57 -31.62 -12.49
CA GLU A 3 -72.48 -32.60 -11.41
C GLU A 3 -72.36 -34.01 -12.00
N ARG A 4 -71.16 -34.60 -11.93
CA ARG A 4 -71.01 -36.05 -12.08
C ARG A 4 -71.50 -36.71 -10.79
N ARG A 5 -72.63 -37.40 -10.88
CA ARG A 5 -73.06 -38.37 -9.87
C ARG A 5 -72.19 -39.61 -10.00
N ASP A 6 -71.09 -39.64 -9.25
CA ASP A 6 -70.32 -40.86 -9.06
C ASP A 6 -71.18 -41.84 -8.24
N LEU A 7 -71.64 -42.90 -8.90
CA LEU A 7 -72.24 -44.06 -8.25
C LEU A 7 -71.15 -44.71 -7.38
N GLY A 8 -71.16 -44.43 -6.09
CA GLY A 8 -70.20 -44.91 -5.12
C GLY A 8 -70.21 -46.44 -5.02
N TYR A 9 -69.29 -47.08 -5.75
CA TYR A 9 -68.95 -48.48 -5.53
C TYR A 9 -68.28 -48.60 -4.16
N ALA A 10 -69.05 -48.96 -3.14
CA ALA A 10 -68.52 -49.23 -1.81
C ALA A 10 -67.56 -50.42 -1.91
N PRO A 11 -66.26 -50.24 -1.66
CA PRO A 11 -65.30 -51.32 -1.81
C PRO A 11 -65.63 -52.42 -0.81
N ALA A 12 -65.66 -53.68 -1.28
CA ALA A 12 -66.06 -54.83 -0.48
C ALA A 12 -65.24 -54.91 0.82
N PRO A 13 -65.87 -55.11 1.98
CA PRO A 13 -65.17 -55.06 3.25
C PRO A 13 -64.23 -56.27 3.40
N MET A 14 -63.07 -56.04 4.02
CA MET A 14 -62.03 -57.06 4.18
C MET A 14 -62.05 -57.60 5.61
N LYS A 15 -61.64 -58.85 5.82
CA LYS A 15 -61.48 -59.41 7.18
C LYS A 15 -60.07 -59.10 7.70
N CYS A 16 -59.97 -58.74 8.98
CA CYS A 16 -58.69 -58.58 9.66
C CYS A 16 -57.98 -59.93 9.79
N GLU A 17 -56.72 -60.02 9.39
CA GLU A 17 -55.92 -61.26 9.48
C GLU A 17 -55.65 -61.72 10.92
N HIS A 18 -55.74 -60.80 11.90
CA HIS A 18 -55.37 -61.09 13.28
C HIS A 18 -56.57 -61.54 14.15
N CYS A 19 -57.74 -60.93 13.96
CA CYS A 19 -58.94 -61.21 14.78
C CYS A 19 -60.18 -61.62 13.96
N GLY A 20 -60.11 -61.64 12.63
CA GLY A 20 -61.21 -62.04 11.75
C GLY A 20 -62.34 -61.01 11.59
N ALA A 21 -62.30 -59.88 12.30
CA ALA A 21 -63.33 -58.83 12.23
C ALA A 21 -63.39 -58.16 10.84
N VAL A 22 -64.60 -57.80 10.42
CA VAL A 22 -64.84 -57.12 9.14
C VAL A 22 -64.48 -55.63 9.29
N VAL A 23 -63.50 -55.16 8.51
CA VAL A 23 -62.97 -53.79 8.55
C VAL A 23 -63.09 -53.13 7.18
N ALA A 24 -63.28 -51.81 7.18
CA ALA A 24 -63.29 -51.02 5.96
C ALA A 24 -61.92 -51.10 5.26
N VAL A 25 -61.93 -51.16 3.93
CA VAL A 25 -60.71 -51.29 3.09
C VAL A 25 -59.73 -50.13 3.32
N SER A 26 -60.24 -48.95 3.69
CA SER A 26 -59.47 -47.74 3.97
C SER A 26 -59.03 -47.59 5.43
N ALA A 27 -59.47 -48.47 6.34
CA ALA A 27 -59.09 -48.36 7.75
C ALA A 27 -57.60 -48.71 7.93
N LEU A 28 -56.81 -47.78 8.47
CA LEU A 28 -55.37 -47.97 8.72
C LEU A 28 -55.10 -48.94 9.88
N VAL A 29 -56.03 -49.02 10.82
CA VAL A 29 -55.94 -49.83 12.04
C VAL A 29 -57.26 -50.56 12.26
N CYS A 30 -57.21 -51.80 12.72
CA CYS A 30 -58.41 -52.55 13.09
C CYS A 30 -59.04 -51.94 14.35
N SER A 31 -60.32 -51.58 14.30
CA SER A 31 -61.05 -51.00 15.44
C SER A 31 -61.13 -51.90 16.67
N PHE A 32 -61.12 -53.22 16.49
CA PHE A 32 -61.29 -54.19 17.58
C PHE A 32 -59.97 -54.57 18.28
N CYS A 33 -58.94 -54.97 17.53
CA CYS A 33 -57.68 -55.46 18.10
C CYS A 33 -56.51 -54.48 17.96
N GLN A 34 -56.73 -53.31 17.36
CA GLN A 34 -55.71 -52.29 17.08
C GLN A 34 -54.52 -52.76 16.23
N ALA A 35 -54.61 -53.95 15.61
CA ALA A 35 -53.58 -54.42 14.69
C ALA A 35 -53.58 -53.58 13.40
N PRO A 36 -52.39 -53.30 12.82
CA PRO A 36 -52.29 -52.57 11.56
C PRO A 36 -52.88 -53.40 10.42
N THR A 37 -53.74 -52.80 9.61
CA THR A 37 -54.30 -53.46 8.43
C THR A 37 -53.28 -53.49 7.29
N LEU A 38 -53.57 -54.24 6.22
CA LEU A 38 -52.74 -54.24 5.01
C LEU A 38 -52.59 -52.83 4.40
N ALA A 39 -53.66 -52.03 4.45
CA ALA A 39 -53.65 -50.63 4.01
C ALA A 39 -52.76 -49.77 4.92
N GLY A 40 -52.82 -49.97 6.24
CA GLY A 40 -51.95 -49.31 7.20
C GLY A 40 -50.46 -49.64 7.01
N ARG A 41 -50.12 -50.91 6.76
CA ARG A 41 -48.74 -51.33 6.47
C ARG A 41 -48.19 -50.68 5.20
N ARG A 42 -48.96 -50.67 4.11
CA ARG A 42 -48.57 -50.00 2.86
C ARG A 42 -48.42 -48.49 3.04
N ALA A 43 -49.31 -47.85 3.81
CA ALA A 43 -49.20 -46.43 4.11
C ALA A 43 -47.94 -46.10 4.93
N HIS A 44 -47.58 -46.95 5.89
CA HIS A 44 -46.35 -46.80 6.67
C HIS A 44 -45.10 -46.97 5.82
N GLU A 45 -45.06 -48.00 4.95
CA GLU A 45 -43.96 -48.20 4.02
C GLU A 45 -43.78 -46.99 3.09
N GLN A 46 -44.87 -46.47 2.51
CA GLN A 46 -44.82 -45.27 1.66
C GLN A 46 -44.33 -44.03 2.41
N ALA A 47 -44.77 -43.84 3.66
CA ALA A 47 -44.30 -42.74 4.50
C ALA A 47 -42.80 -42.84 4.81
N GLU A 48 -42.29 -44.05 5.09
CA GLU A 48 -40.85 -44.27 5.28
C GLU A 48 -40.03 -43.99 4.01
N TYR A 49 -40.50 -44.42 2.84
CA TYR A 49 -39.84 -44.13 1.57
C TYR A 49 -39.78 -42.62 1.32
N ALA A 50 -40.90 -41.90 1.51
CA ALA A 50 -40.95 -40.45 1.36
C ALA A 50 -40.03 -39.72 2.36
N ALA A 51 -39.98 -40.17 3.63
CA ALA A 51 -39.10 -39.60 4.65
C ALA A 51 -37.61 -39.83 4.32
N ARG A 52 -37.25 -41.02 3.83
CA ARG A 52 -35.87 -41.32 3.39
C ARG A 52 -35.46 -40.49 2.18
N GLU A 53 -36.38 -40.24 1.25
CA GLU A 53 -36.12 -39.41 0.08
C GLU A 53 -35.94 -37.94 0.45
N GLN A 54 -36.79 -37.40 1.33
CA GLN A 54 -36.61 -36.05 1.88
C GLN A 54 -35.27 -35.91 2.63
N ALA A 55 -34.90 -36.90 3.46
CA ALA A 55 -33.62 -36.90 4.16
C ALA A 55 -32.41 -36.89 3.20
N ARG A 56 -32.49 -37.63 2.07
CA ARG A 56 -31.46 -37.62 1.03
C ARG A 56 -31.34 -36.27 0.34
N LEU A 57 -32.46 -35.62 0.02
CA LEU A 57 -32.48 -34.29 -0.58
C LEU A 57 -31.86 -33.25 0.38
N HIS A 58 -32.22 -33.28 1.66
CA HIS A 58 -31.63 -32.38 2.66
C HIS A 58 -30.11 -32.60 2.80
N ALA A 59 -29.65 -33.85 2.87
CA ALA A 59 -28.22 -34.15 2.92
C ALA A 59 -27.47 -33.68 1.67
N ALA A 60 -28.07 -33.85 0.47
CA ALA A 60 -27.48 -33.37 -0.79
C ALA A 60 -27.38 -31.83 -0.82
N HIS A 61 -28.42 -31.12 -0.35
CA HIS A 61 -28.40 -29.67 -0.26
C HIS A 61 -27.34 -29.15 0.72
N GLU A 62 -27.18 -29.79 1.88
CA GLU A 62 -26.13 -29.42 2.83
C GLU A 62 -24.72 -29.63 2.26
N GLN A 63 -24.50 -30.74 1.53
CA GLN A 63 -23.22 -31.00 0.88
C GLN A 63 -22.90 -29.96 -0.20
N GLN A 64 -23.88 -29.59 -1.03
CA GLN A 64 -23.71 -28.52 -2.02
C GLN A 64 -23.41 -27.17 -1.36
N ALA A 65 -24.10 -26.83 -0.27
CA ALA A 65 -23.84 -25.60 0.48
C ALA A 65 -22.41 -25.55 1.05
N ARG A 66 -21.91 -26.67 1.57
CA ARG A 66 -20.53 -26.77 2.08
C ARG A 66 -19.49 -26.64 0.96
N MET A 67 -19.68 -27.30 -0.17
CA MET A 67 -18.76 -27.18 -1.32
C MET A 67 -18.75 -25.76 -1.90
N ALA A 68 -19.93 -25.13 -2.04
CA ALA A 68 -20.04 -23.75 -2.49
C ALA A 68 -19.33 -22.77 -1.52
N ALA A 69 -19.43 -23.00 -0.21
CA ALA A 69 -18.71 -22.22 0.79
C ALA A 69 -17.18 -22.40 0.68
N GLN A 70 -16.69 -23.63 0.47
CA GLN A 70 -15.26 -23.90 0.30
C GLN A 70 -14.67 -23.26 -0.96
N LEU A 71 -15.39 -23.33 -2.09
CA LEU A 71 -14.96 -22.69 -3.35
C LEU A 71 -14.88 -21.17 -3.21
N ARG A 72 -15.86 -20.54 -2.53
CA ARG A 72 -15.81 -19.11 -2.22
C ARG A 72 -14.59 -18.76 -1.37
N LEU A 73 -14.27 -19.56 -0.35
CA LEU A 73 -13.09 -19.35 0.48
C LEU A 73 -11.77 -19.48 -0.30
N GLN A 74 -11.66 -20.43 -1.23
CA GLN A 74 -10.48 -20.54 -2.09
C GLN A 74 -10.28 -19.31 -2.99
N SER A 75 -11.34 -18.85 -3.67
CA SER A 75 -11.24 -17.67 -4.55
C SER A 75 -10.85 -16.39 -3.80
N LEU A 76 -11.31 -16.23 -2.56
CA LEU A 76 -10.95 -15.10 -1.69
C LEU A 76 -9.49 -15.18 -1.22
N SER A 77 -8.96 -16.40 -1.02
CA SER A 77 -7.58 -16.62 -0.57
C SER A 77 -6.52 -16.29 -1.64
N THR A 78 -6.79 -16.60 -2.91
CA THR A 78 -5.86 -16.30 -4.00
C THR A 78 -5.78 -14.80 -4.30
N HIS A 79 -6.92 -14.10 -4.26
CA HIS A 79 -6.93 -12.65 -4.38
C HIS A 79 -6.23 -11.98 -3.19
N SER A 80 -6.44 -12.45 -1.96
CA SER A 80 -5.77 -11.85 -0.80
C SER A 80 -4.25 -12.05 -0.82
N MET A 81 -3.76 -13.20 -1.31
CA MET A 81 -2.33 -13.41 -1.53
C MET A 81 -1.75 -12.44 -2.58
N TRP A 82 -2.45 -12.22 -3.69
CA TRP A 82 -1.98 -11.31 -4.74
C TRP A 82 -1.96 -9.84 -4.27
N TRP A 83 -3.00 -9.39 -3.58
CA TRP A 83 -3.05 -8.05 -2.99
C TRP A 83 -2.06 -7.87 -1.83
N SER A 84 -1.77 -8.92 -1.07
CA SER A 84 -0.75 -8.88 -0.01
C SER A 84 0.66 -8.84 -0.59
N GLY A 85 0.92 -9.59 -1.67
CA GLY A 85 2.19 -9.51 -2.42
C GLY A 85 2.37 -8.15 -3.09
N ALA A 86 1.32 -7.62 -3.72
CA ALA A 86 1.33 -6.28 -4.31
C ALA A 86 1.50 -5.19 -3.23
N GLY A 87 0.86 -5.33 -2.07
CA GLY A 87 1.01 -4.41 -0.94
C GLY A 87 2.39 -4.44 -0.30
N LEU A 88 3.08 -5.59 -0.32
CA LEU A 88 4.48 -5.70 0.10
C LEU A 88 5.42 -4.97 -0.87
N ILE A 89 5.12 -5.02 -2.18
CA ILE A 89 5.88 -4.32 -3.23
C ILE A 89 5.60 -2.81 -3.20
N VAL A 90 4.34 -2.41 -2.96
CA VAL A 90 3.91 -1.03 -2.78
C VAL A 90 4.01 -0.67 -1.29
N CYS A 91 5.23 -0.76 -0.77
CA CYS A 91 5.70 -0.77 0.62
C CYS A 91 5.19 0.38 1.56
N CYS A 92 4.30 1.28 1.13
CA CYS A 92 4.02 2.53 1.85
C CYS A 92 2.56 3.02 1.84
N LEU A 93 1.57 2.30 1.29
CA LEU A 93 0.18 2.76 1.27
C LEU A 93 -0.68 2.11 2.36
N PRO A 94 -1.74 2.78 2.86
CA PRO A 94 -2.65 2.30 3.93
C PRO A 94 -3.43 1.03 3.58
N VAL A 95 -3.08 0.34 2.50
CA VAL A 95 -3.61 -0.97 2.08
C VAL A 95 -3.37 -2.03 3.16
N ALA A 96 -2.31 -1.91 3.97
CA ALA A 96 -2.10 -2.77 5.14
C ALA A 96 -3.30 -2.72 6.12
N ALA A 97 -3.94 -1.55 6.27
CA ALA A 97 -5.14 -1.41 7.10
C ALA A 97 -6.33 -2.18 6.50
N LEU A 98 -6.48 -2.19 5.18
CA LEU A 98 -7.52 -2.96 4.50
C LEU A 98 -7.32 -4.47 4.71
N GLY A 99 -6.08 -4.95 4.69
CA GLY A 99 -5.75 -6.35 5.00
C GLY A 99 -6.12 -6.75 6.43
N ILE A 100 -5.85 -5.89 7.41
CA ILE A 100 -6.23 -6.12 8.82
C ILE A 100 -7.75 -6.18 8.96
N VAL A 101 -8.49 -5.26 8.35
CA VAL A 101 -9.96 -5.23 8.41
C VAL A 101 -10.56 -6.49 7.77
N GLN A 102 -10.06 -6.92 6.62
CA GLN A 102 -10.52 -8.14 5.97
C GLN A 102 -10.17 -9.40 6.78
N GLY A 103 -8.98 -9.46 7.38
CA GLY A 103 -8.58 -10.55 8.27
C GLY A 103 -9.44 -10.65 9.53
N LEU A 104 -9.80 -9.51 10.14
CA LEU A 104 -10.71 -9.46 11.27
C LEU A 104 -12.13 -9.91 10.89
N ARG A 105 -12.63 -9.51 9.71
CA ARG A 105 -13.93 -9.98 9.18
C ARG A 105 -13.93 -11.49 8.93
N ALA A 106 -12.86 -12.04 8.34
CA ALA A 106 -12.74 -13.48 8.12
C ALA A 106 -12.70 -14.27 9.44
N ARG A 107 -12.00 -13.77 10.47
CA ARG A 107 -12.01 -14.35 11.82
C ARG A 107 -13.39 -14.27 12.48
N GLY A 108 -14.12 -13.17 12.28
CA GLY A 108 -15.51 -13.02 12.72
C GLY A 108 -16.42 -14.11 12.14
N LEU A 109 -16.37 -14.30 10.82
CA LEU A 109 -17.17 -15.31 10.13
C LEU A 109 -16.78 -16.75 10.49
N ALA A 110 -15.49 -17.02 10.71
CA ALA A 110 -15.03 -18.35 11.14
C ALA A 110 -15.55 -18.72 12.54
N ARG A 111 -15.61 -17.74 13.47
CA ARG A 111 -16.16 -17.97 14.82
C ARG A 111 -17.65 -18.25 14.81
N THR A 112 -18.42 -17.56 13.96
CA THR A 112 -19.87 -17.80 13.86
C THR A 112 -20.22 -19.16 13.26
N LEU A 113 -19.32 -19.76 12.48
CA LEU A 113 -19.52 -21.05 11.81
C LEU A 113 -18.97 -22.25 12.61
N GLY A 114 -18.34 -22.02 13.77
CA GLY A 114 -17.75 -23.09 14.60
C GLY A 114 -16.63 -23.89 13.92
N ALA A 115 -16.04 -23.35 12.84
CA ALA A 115 -15.03 -24.04 12.05
C ALA A 115 -13.61 -23.82 12.62
N VAL A 116 -12.75 -24.82 12.49
CA VAL A 116 -11.33 -24.73 12.86
C VAL A 116 -10.69 -23.60 12.06
N VAL A 117 -10.14 -22.60 12.76
CA VAL A 117 -9.54 -21.41 12.15
C VAL A 117 -8.39 -21.88 11.23
N PRO A 118 -8.43 -21.59 9.91
CA PRO A 118 -7.37 -22.00 9.01
C PRO A 118 -6.06 -21.34 9.45
N THR A 119 -5.01 -22.13 9.62
CA THR A 119 -3.66 -21.70 10.05
C THR A 119 -3.12 -20.56 9.19
N GLY A 120 -3.49 -20.53 7.90
CA GLY A 120 -3.15 -19.44 6.98
C GLY A 120 -3.63 -18.05 7.43
N ALA A 121 -4.77 -17.95 8.13
CA ALA A 121 -5.26 -16.68 8.65
C ALA A 121 -4.37 -16.11 9.77
N THR A 122 -3.77 -16.98 10.58
CA THR A 122 -2.88 -16.56 11.67
C THR A 122 -1.52 -16.13 11.14
N VAL A 123 -0.97 -16.86 10.15
CA VAL A 123 0.28 -16.48 9.47
C VAL A 123 0.12 -15.16 8.73
N GLY A 124 -1.00 -14.96 8.02
CA GLY A 124 -1.28 -13.70 7.33
C GLY A 124 -1.37 -12.51 8.29
N LEU A 125 -1.98 -12.70 9.47
CA LEU A 125 -2.09 -11.63 10.46
C LEU A 125 -0.75 -11.30 11.11
N ALA A 126 0.08 -12.31 11.39
CA ALA A 126 1.43 -12.09 11.90
C ALA A 126 2.30 -11.34 10.88
N LEU A 127 2.33 -11.80 9.63
CA LEU A 127 3.07 -11.13 8.55
C LEU A 127 2.58 -9.70 8.32
N GLY A 128 1.26 -9.46 8.38
CA GLY A 128 0.68 -8.13 8.28
C GLY A 128 1.11 -7.20 9.44
N ALA A 129 1.10 -7.71 10.68
CA ALA A 129 1.55 -6.95 11.84
C ALA A 129 3.05 -6.59 11.73
N PHE A 130 3.90 -7.56 11.42
CA PHE A 130 5.34 -7.31 11.21
C PHE A 130 5.59 -6.34 10.05
N GLY A 131 4.89 -6.49 8.93
CA GLY A 131 4.99 -5.57 7.79
C GLY A 131 4.60 -4.14 8.16
N SER A 132 3.55 -3.95 8.97
CA SER A 132 3.13 -2.63 9.43
C SER A 132 4.17 -1.96 10.35
N LEU A 133 4.75 -2.71 11.28
CA LEU A 133 5.80 -2.21 12.18
C LEU A 133 7.09 -1.88 11.40
N ALA A 134 7.48 -2.73 10.46
CA ALA A 134 8.63 -2.49 9.61
C ALA A 134 8.43 -1.22 8.76
N SER A 135 7.25 -1.00 8.20
CA SER A 135 6.93 0.21 7.42
C SER A 135 7.06 1.48 8.26
N VAL A 136 6.49 1.50 9.47
CA VAL A 136 6.64 2.63 10.41
C VAL A 136 8.10 2.85 10.80
N GLY A 137 8.84 1.77 11.03
CA GLY A 137 10.27 1.82 11.32
C GLY A 137 11.09 2.47 10.20
N VAL A 138 10.85 2.07 8.94
CA VAL A 138 11.53 2.63 7.77
C VAL A 138 11.21 4.11 7.60
N TRP A 139 9.94 4.51 7.73
CA TRP A 139 9.54 5.92 7.66
C TRP A 139 10.16 6.76 8.77
N THR A 140 10.14 6.27 10.00
CA THR A 140 10.73 6.96 11.15
C THR A 140 12.23 7.12 10.96
N TRP A 141 12.91 6.06 10.51
CA TRP A 141 14.34 6.10 10.21
C TRP A 141 14.66 7.09 9.08
N ALA A 142 13.89 7.12 7.99
CA ALA A 142 14.08 8.05 6.89
C ALA A 142 13.93 9.52 7.32
N ILE A 143 12.94 9.82 8.18
CA ILE A 143 12.74 11.17 8.74
C ILE A 143 13.92 11.54 9.64
N ILE A 144 14.35 10.66 10.54
CA ILE A 144 15.49 10.91 11.43
C ILE A 144 16.77 11.14 10.61
N ALA A 145 17.04 10.31 9.61
CA ALA A 145 18.20 10.47 8.74
C ALA A 145 18.17 11.83 8.02
N SER A 146 17.00 12.23 7.49
CA SER A 146 16.88 13.54 6.83
C SER A 146 17.10 14.73 7.77
N ASN A 147 16.63 14.63 9.02
CA ASN A 147 16.84 15.67 10.02
C ASN A 147 18.30 15.76 10.50
N GLN A 148 18.99 14.61 10.57
CA GLN A 148 20.42 14.58 10.91
C GLN A 148 21.27 15.26 9.84
N ASP A 149 21.01 14.97 8.55
CA ASP A 149 21.71 15.61 7.44
C ASP A 149 21.49 17.15 7.45
N GLU A 150 20.27 17.59 7.74
CA GLU A 150 19.95 19.03 7.88
C GLU A 150 20.67 19.67 9.08
N ALA A 151 20.75 18.99 10.22
CA ALA A 151 21.44 19.48 11.40
C ALA A 151 22.95 19.60 11.18
N GLU A 152 23.58 18.62 10.52
CA GLU A 152 25.00 18.66 10.18
C GLU A 152 25.32 19.80 9.20
N ALA A 153 24.47 19.98 8.17
CA ALA A 153 24.64 21.08 7.22
C ALA A 153 24.46 22.44 7.90
N ALA A 154 23.49 22.59 8.79
CA ALA A 154 23.29 23.80 9.58
C ALA A 154 24.49 24.10 10.50
N ALA A 155 25.06 23.08 11.14
CA ALA A 155 26.24 23.23 11.99
C ALA A 155 27.46 23.68 11.17
N LYS A 156 27.72 23.07 10.00
CA LYS A 156 28.79 23.48 9.09
C LYS A 156 28.60 24.92 8.61
N ALA A 157 27.38 25.29 8.19
CA ALA A 157 27.06 26.65 7.79
C ALA A 157 27.37 27.66 8.90
N GLN A 158 27.00 27.37 10.16
CA GLN A 158 27.32 28.23 11.30
C GLN A 158 28.82 28.37 11.54
N THR A 159 29.60 27.28 11.41
CA THR A 159 31.07 27.37 11.57
C THR A 159 31.71 28.24 10.49
N LEU A 160 31.24 28.15 9.25
CA LEU A 160 31.71 28.97 8.14
C LEU A 160 31.29 30.44 8.29
N GLU A 161 30.05 30.69 8.72
CA GLU A 161 29.58 32.05 9.04
C GLU A 161 30.42 32.67 10.17
N ALA A 162 30.78 31.89 11.20
CA ALA A 162 31.62 32.36 12.30
C ALA A 162 33.05 32.71 11.84
N GLN A 163 33.64 31.89 10.95
CA GLN A 163 34.96 32.16 10.35
C GLN A 163 34.94 33.37 9.42
N ALA A 164 33.85 33.58 8.68
CA ALA A 164 33.69 34.69 7.74
C ALA A 164 33.34 36.02 8.44
N LYS A 165 32.81 35.97 9.67
CA LYS A 165 32.34 37.14 10.43
C LYS A 165 33.33 38.32 10.45
N PRO A 166 34.62 38.17 10.81
CA PRO A 166 35.55 39.30 10.86
C PRO A 166 35.78 39.94 9.48
N GLY A 167 35.83 39.14 8.41
CA GLY A 167 35.99 39.66 7.05
C GLY A 167 34.71 40.30 6.49
N SER A 168 33.54 39.86 6.97
CA SER A 168 32.24 40.35 6.48
C SER A 168 31.94 41.81 6.85
N GLU A 169 32.65 42.36 7.84
CA GLU A 169 32.51 43.76 8.29
C GLU A 169 33.47 44.69 7.52
N ALA A 170 34.42 44.14 6.76
CA ALA A 170 35.39 44.91 6.01
C ALA A 170 34.73 45.72 4.87
N THR A 171 35.31 46.89 4.57
CA THR A 171 34.82 47.76 3.49
C THR A 171 34.93 47.12 2.11
N VAL A 172 35.95 46.28 1.92
CA VAL A 172 36.18 45.53 0.68
C VAL A 172 36.05 44.05 0.99
N LEU A 173 35.17 43.36 0.27
CA LEU A 173 34.97 41.92 0.44
C LEU A 173 36.17 41.16 -0.14
N SER A 174 36.93 40.47 0.71
CA SER A 174 38.04 39.63 0.27
C SER A 174 37.51 38.36 -0.41
N ARG A 175 38.33 37.75 -1.28
CA ARG A 175 37.99 36.50 -1.95
C ARG A 175 37.69 35.38 -0.94
N GLU A 176 38.55 35.21 0.06
CA GLU A 176 38.40 34.16 1.08
C GLU A 176 37.08 34.29 1.85
N THR A 177 36.72 35.53 2.24
CA THR A 177 35.45 35.78 2.93
C THR A 177 34.25 35.57 1.99
N ALA A 178 34.34 35.99 0.72
CA ALA A 178 33.28 35.75 -0.26
C ALA A 178 33.05 34.24 -0.47
N CYS A 179 34.12 33.45 -0.58
CA CYS A 179 34.05 32.00 -0.71
C CYS A 179 33.37 31.36 0.50
N ALA A 180 33.78 31.73 1.72
CA ALA A 180 33.21 31.18 2.95
C ALA A 180 31.72 31.54 3.12
N LEU A 181 31.33 32.77 2.77
CA LEU A 181 29.94 33.21 2.79
C LEU A 181 29.10 32.49 1.72
N ALA A 182 29.64 32.33 0.50
CA ALA A 182 29.00 31.57 -0.57
C ALA A 182 28.81 30.11 -0.16
N GLU A 183 29.82 29.49 0.44
CA GLU A 183 29.73 28.12 0.94
C GLU A 183 28.67 27.99 2.03
N ALA A 184 28.70 28.85 3.04
CA ALA A 184 27.73 28.83 4.12
C ALA A 184 26.28 29.00 3.61
N TYR A 185 26.08 29.92 2.66
CA TYR A 185 24.78 30.12 2.03
C TYR A 185 24.34 28.88 1.23
N THR A 186 25.26 28.26 0.50
CA THR A 186 25.02 27.03 -0.28
C THR A 186 24.51 25.90 0.62
N TRP A 187 25.13 25.70 1.78
CA TRP A 187 24.71 24.69 2.76
C TRP A 187 23.34 24.99 3.40
N LYS A 188 23.00 26.27 3.57
CA LYS A 188 21.79 26.71 4.29
C LYS A 188 20.56 26.84 3.39
N ALA A 189 20.69 27.52 2.26
CA ALA A 189 19.58 27.82 1.36
C ALA A 189 19.43 26.78 0.24
N GLY A 190 20.52 26.14 -0.18
CA GLY A 190 20.53 25.31 -1.37
C GLY A 190 20.47 26.11 -2.67
N PHE A 191 20.17 25.44 -3.78
CA PHE A 191 20.11 26.04 -5.12
C PHE A 191 19.16 25.24 -6.02
N ASP A 192 18.26 25.92 -6.75
CA ASP A 192 17.39 25.30 -7.77
C ASP A 192 16.63 24.07 -7.23
N ASP A 193 15.92 24.26 -6.11
CA ASP A 193 15.20 23.23 -5.33
C ASP A 193 16.07 22.13 -4.67
N VAL A 194 17.39 22.14 -4.91
CA VAL A 194 18.32 21.21 -4.27
C VAL A 194 18.70 21.74 -2.89
N LYS A 195 18.36 20.97 -1.84
CA LYS A 195 18.75 21.27 -0.46
C LYS A 195 20.27 21.26 -0.29
N GLY A 196 20.80 22.21 0.50
CA GLY A 196 22.23 22.44 0.66
C GLY A 196 23.03 21.23 1.17
N TYR A 197 22.44 20.39 2.03
CA TYR A 197 23.11 19.19 2.58
C TYR A 197 23.52 18.14 1.52
N ARG A 198 23.00 18.23 0.30
CA ARG A 198 23.32 17.29 -0.78
C ARG A 198 24.46 17.76 -1.69
N MET A 199 24.95 18.98 -1.49
CA MET A 199 25.97 19.56 -2.35
C MET A 199 27.36 19.07 -1.95
N LYS A 200 28.18 18.79 -2.95
CA LYS A 200 29.54 18.25 -2.79
C LYS A 200 30.52 19.17 -3.49
N HIS A 201 31.70 19.31 -2.88
CA HIS A 201 32.86 20.00 -3.43
C HIS A 201 32.56 21.42 -3.92
N PRO A 202 32.18 22.35 -3.01
CA PRO A 202 32.15 23.76 -3.36
C PRO A 202 33.57 24.22 -3.76
N GLU A 203 33.71 24.73 -4.97
CA GLU A 203 34.96 25.22 -5.53
C GLU A 203 34.86 26.73 -5.80
N CYS A 204 35.71 27.50 -5.13
CA CYS A 204 35.74 28.95 -5.25
C CYS A 204 36.82 29.41 -6.24
N LEU A 205 36.58 29.25 -7.54
CA LEU A 205 37.60 29.53 -8.55
C LEU A 205 37.57 30.97 -9.08
N GLY A 206 36.39 31.58 -9.16
CA GLY A 206 36.26 32.88 -9.81
C GLY A 206 36.71 34.07 -8.99
N LYS A 207 36.61 35.23 -9.65
CA LYS A 207 37.05 36.52 -9.12
C LYS A 207 35.92 37.19 -8.35
N VAL A 208 36.29 37.92 -7.30
CA VAL A 208 35.36 38.84 -6.62
C VAL A 208 35.47 40.22 -7.26
N THR A 209 34.35 40.73 -7.75
CA THR A 209 34.22 42.08 -8.28
C THR A 209 33.32 42.88 -7.35
N VAL A 210 33.86 43.95 -6.76
CA VAL A 210 33.14 44.82 -5.81
C VAL A 210 32.75 46.12 -6.52
N ASP A 211 31.48 46.49 -6.41
CA ASP A 211 30.89 47.71 -6.96
C ASP A 211 30.04 48.39 -5.89
N GLY A 212 30.67 49.32 -5.14
CA GLY A 212 30.05 50.00 -4.00
C GLY A 212 29.55 49.03 -2.92
N ASP A 213 28.23 48.98 -2.74
CA ASP A 213 27.54 48.13 -1.76
C ASP A 213 27.13 46.75 -2.31
N ARG A 214 27.63 46.39 -3.49
CA ARG A 214 27.38 45.10 -4.13
C ARG A 214 28.70 44.42 -4.47
N ALA A 215 28.70 43.11 -4.47
CA ALA A 215 29.81 42.33 -5.01
C ALA A 215 29.29 41.09 -5.74
N VAL A 216 30.04 40.64 -6.74
CA VAL A 216 29.82 39.35 -7.41
C VAL A 216 31.03 38.47 -7.13
N LEU A 217 30.78 37.21 -6.79
CA LEU A 217 31.75 36.14 -6.98
C LEU A 217 31.34 35.35 -8.22
N ASP A 218 32.16 35.45 -9.25
CA ASP A 218 31.98 34.71 -10.50
C ASP A 218 32.41 33.24 -10.32
N ASP A 219 31.98 32.37 -11.24
CA ASP A 219 32.42 30.97 -11.38
C ASP A 219 32.37 30.14 -10.06
N TRP A 220 31.28 30.28 -9.29
CA TRP A 220 31.05 29.44 -8.12
C TRP A 220 30.55 28.06 -8.56
N ARG A 221 31.33 27.03 -8.27
CA ARG A 221 31.04 25.67 -8.74
C ARG A 221 30.75 24.73 -7.61
N PHE A 222 29.75 23.88 -7.81
CA PHE A 222 29.45 22.77 -6.91
C PHE A 222 28.83 21.62 -7.67
N ALA A 223 28.88 20.42 -7.10
CA ALA A 223 28.28 19.23 -7.68
C ALA A 223 27.11 18.73 -6.82
N HIS A 224 26.03 18.32 -7.47
CA HIS A 224 24.98 17.52 -6.85
C HIS A 224 24.83 16.24 -7.66
N THR A 225 25.08 15.10 -7.01
CA THR A 225 25.12 13.77 -7.65
C THR A 225 26.11 13.72 -8.82
N THR A 226 25.63 13.75 -10.06
CA THR A 226 26.44 13.78 -11.30
C THR A 226 26.39 15.13 -12.01
N THR A 227 25.51 16.04 -11.58
CA THR A 227 25.31 17.34 -12.22
C THR A 227 26.22 18.38 -11.57
N ARG A 228 26.97 19.10 -12.41
CA ARG A 228 27.79 20.24 -11.97
C ARG A 228 27.02 21.53 -12.23
N TYR A 229 27.03 22.41 -11.25
CA TYR A 229 26.43 23.73 -11.32
C TYR A 229 27.55 24.75 -11.35
N ASP A 230 27.40 25.74 -12.23
CA ASP A 230 28.24 26.92 -12.32
C ASP A 230 27.32 28.13 -12.20
N VAL A 231 27.50 28.91 -11.14
CA VAL A 231 26.60 30.00 -10.78
C VAL A 231 27.39 31.21 -10.31
N ASN A 232 26.77 32.38 -10.37
CA ASN A 232 27.33 33.58 -9.80
C ASN A 232 26.66 33.84 -8.44
N VAL A 233 27.45 34.24 -7.46
CA VAL A 233 26.98 34.54 -6.11
C VAL A 233 26.92 36.06 -5.93
N CYS A 234 25.73 36.56 -5.62
CA CYS A 234 25.45 37.98 -5.55
C CYS A 234 25.45 38.44 -4.09
N PHE A 235 26.37 39.33 -3.74
CA PHE A 235 26.49 39.89 -2.40
C PHE A 235 25.90 41.29 -2.32
N LYS A 236 25.31 41.61 -1.17
CA LYS A 236 24.89 42.96 -0.81
C LYS A 236 25.52 43.35 0.52
N ARG A 237 25.84 44.63 0.66
CA ARG A 237 26.33 45.23 1.89
C ARG A 237 25.17 45.89 2.62
N GLY A 238 24.92 45.45 3.85
CA GLY A 238 24.12 46.17 4.85
C GLY A 238 25.05 46.69 5.93
N GLY A 239 24.88 46.18 7.17
CA GLY A 239 25.89 46.35 8.22
C GLY A 239 27.10 45.41 8.07
N ARG A 240 26.95 44.33 7.31
CA ARG A 240 27.97 43.36 6.93
C ARG A 240 27.65 42.82 5.53
N TRP A 241 28.64 42.23 4.86
CA TRP A 241 28.42 41.52 3.61
C TRP A 241 27.62 40.24 3.85
N TYR A 242 26.59 40.02 3.03
CA TYR A 242 25.82 38.78 3.02
C TYR A 242 25.46 38.39 1.58
N VAL A 243 25.23 37.10 1.37
CA VAL A 243 24.75 36.56 0.10
C VAL A 243 23.27 36.89 -0.04
N SER A 244 22.94 37.63 -1.09
CA SER A 244 21.56 38.00 -1.41
C SER A 244 20.85 36.92 -2.24
N GLU A 245 21.53 36.39 -3.25
CA GLU A 245 21.02 35.34 -4.12
C GLU A 245 22.17 34.62 -4.85
N MET A 246 21.89 33.43 -5.35
CA MET A 246 22.73 32.68 -6.28
C MET A 246 21.93 32.43 -7.55
N LYS A 247 22.49 32.74 -8.72
CA LYS A 247 21.79 32.55 -9.99
C LYS A 247 22.75 32.28 -11.15
N LYS A 248 22.19 31.71 -12.21
CA LYS A 248 22.87 31.55 -13.51
C LYS A 248 22.79 32.91 -14.23
N GLY A 249 23.92 33.56 -14.45
CA GLY A 249 24.00 34.85 -15.15
C GLY A 249 24.37 36.04 -14.25
N ALA A 250 24.23 37.25 -14.79
CA ALA A 250 24.72 38.47 -14.14
C ALA A 250 23.89 38.86 -12.90
N CYS A 251 24.56 39.26 -11.81
CA CYS A 251 23.90 39.66 -10.57
C CYS A 251 23.05 40.94 -10.71
N TRP A 252 23.49 41.89 -11.52
CA TRP A 252 22.78 43.13 -11.84
C TRP A 252 23.12 43.62 -13.24
N GLU A 253 22.29 44.54 -13.76
CA GLU A 253 22.55 45.22 -15.03
C GLU A 253 23.87 46.01 -14.94
N GLY A 254 24.84 45.64 -15.78
CA GLY A 254 26.19 46.24 -15.77
C GLY A 254 27.25 45.43 -15.01
N ALA A 255 26.88 44.40 -14.25
CA ALA A 255 27.85 43.39 -13.84
C ALA A 255 28.34 42.69 -15.11
N ALA A 256 29.63 42.81 -15.42
CA ALA A 256 30.22 42.04 -16.50
C ALA A 256 29.88 40.57 -16.23
N PRO A 257 29.25 39.84 -17.16
CA PRO A 257 29.11 38.41 -16.99
C PRO A 257 30.53 37.86 -16.95
N GLY A 258 31.02 37.50 -15.75
CA GLY A 258 32.06 36.49 -15.62
C GLY A 258 31.61 35.33 -16.50
N ALA A 259 32.53 34.79 -17.30
CA ALA A 259 32.25 33.89 -18.41
C ALA A 259 31.54 32.62 -17.94
N ALA A 260 30.26 32.75 -17.59
CA ALA A 260 29.36 31.71 -17.17
C ALA A 260 29.18 30.88 -18.43
N SER A 261 30.05 29.89 -18.53
CA SER A 261 30.15 28.98 -19.66
C SER A 261 28.75 28.44 -19.87
N SER A 262 28.11 28.93 -20.94
CA SER A 262 26.72 28.65 -21.28
C SER A 262 26.56 27.21 -21.81
N ALA A 263 27.47 26.31 -21.42
CA ALA A 263 27.52 24.93 -21.80
C ALA A 263 27.16 24.02 -20.60
N SER A 264 26.04 24.30 -19.93
CA SER A 264 25.26 23.22 -19.32
C SER A 264 24.40 22.57 -20.39
N THR A 265 25.05 21.97 -21.40
CA THR A 265 24.39 20.91 -22.18
C THR A 265 24.28 19.72 -21.22
N PRO A 266 23.08 19.19 -20.94
CA PRO A 266 22.99 17.91 -20.27
C PRO A 266 23.70 16.91 -21.18
N THR A 267 24.88 16.44 -20.77
CA THR A 267 25.55 15.31 -21.42
C THR A 267 24.59 14.13 -21.29
N LEU A 268 23.81 13.91 -22.34
CA LEU A 268 23.08 12.68 -22.57
C LEU A 268 24.11 11.56 -22.53
N THR A 269 24.14 10.83 -21.42
CA THR A 269 24.82 9.54 -21.31
C THR A 269 24.46 8.73 -22.56
N PRO A 270 25.42 8.29 -23.39
CA PRO A 270 25.11 7.46 -24.54
C PRO A 270 24.45 6.18 -24.02
N ALA A 271 23.23 5.93 -24.51
CA ALA A 271 22.48 4.71 -24.23
C ALA A 271 23.37 3.51 -24.59
N GLY A 272 23.83 2.79 -23.58
CA GLY A 272 24.62 1.58 -23.75
C GLY A 272 23.88 0.57 -24.61
N PRO A 273 24.59 -0.24 -25.42
CA PRO A 273 23.99 -1.14 -26.39
C PRO A 273 23.12 -2.20 -25.70
N LYS A 274 21.87 -2.32 -26.16
CA LYS A 274 20.96 -3.43 -25.83
C LYS A 274 21.67 -4.76 -26.12
N ARG A 275 22.14 -5.46 -25.08
CA ARG A 275 22.50 -6.88 -25.18
C ARG A 275 21.21 -7.66 -25.48
N ARG A 276 21.13 -8.23 -26.69
CA ARG A 276 20.15 -9.26 -27.03
C ARG A 276 20.41 -10.47 -26.14
N ALA A 277 19.35 -10.95 -25.50
CA ALA A 277 19.33 -12.27 -24.88
C ALA A 277 19.55 -13.32 -25.96
N VAL A 278 20.46 -14.25 -25.69
CA VAL A 278 20.61 -15.52 -26.41
C VAL A 278 19.75 -16.52 -25.66
N GLU A 279 18.71 -17.02 -26.31
CA GLU A 279 17.98 -18.22 -25.91
C GLU A 279 18.90 -19.44 -26.02
N GLN A 280 18.96 -20.23 -24.95
CA GLN A 280 19.20 -21.67 -24.97
C GLN A 280 18.22 -22.34 -24.00
#